data_AF-A0A972B4N3-F1
#
_entry.id   AF-A0A972B4N3-F1
#
_cell.length_a   1.000
_cell.length_b   1.000
_cell.length_c   1.000
_cell.angle_alpha   90.00
_cell.angle_beta   90.00
_cell.angle_gamma   90.00
#
_symmetry.space_group_name_H-M   'P 1'
#
loop_
_entity.id
_entity.type
_entity.pdbx_description
1 polymer ?
#
loop_
_entity_poly.entity_id
_entity_poly.type
_entity_poly.pdbx_seq_one_letter_code
_entity_poly.pdbx_strand_id
1 'polypeptide(L)'
;MEEILGRKFICKADQVEFYYKAGYDYVPVWPRYKMEKGNLKDTTLPYPITDWESFYKYRWLKPDEISYKEIEDSCRVLPDGMMLIAQDGGPFETMEALLGYSNLCYLLSDDPDLIKAVAEKVFELYHTRLLYR
;
A
#
# COMPACT_ATOMS: atom_id res chain seq x y z
N MET A 1 -19.31 10.22 5.76
CA MET A 1 -18.29 10.49 6.80
C MET A 1 -18.53 11.84 7.45
N GLU A 2 -18.51 12.93 6.69
CA GLU A 2 -18.76 14.29 7.23
C GLU A 2 -20.15 14.46 7.85
N GLU A 3 -21.18 13.79 7.33
CA GLU A 3 -22.53 13.79 7.94
C GLU A 3 -22.54 13.19 9.37
N ILE A 4 -21.79 12.11 9.60
CA ILE A 4 -21.66 11.48 10.92
C ILE A 4 -20.82 12.34 11.87
N LEU A 5 -19.83 13.06 11.33
CA LEU A 5 -18.98 13.95 12.11
C LEU A 5 -19.65 15.31 12.41
N GLY A 6 -20.61 15.73 11.58
CA GLY A 6 -21.22 17.07 11.61
C GLY A 6 -20.24 18.19 11.21
N ARG A 7 -19.08 17.85 10.66
CA ARG A 7 -18.01 18.78 10.25
C ARG A 7 -17.20 18.19 9.12
N LYS A 8 -16.38 19.05 8.48
CA LYS A 8 -15.45 18.62 7.44
C LYS A 8 -14.40 17.66 7.98
N PHE A 9 -14.03 16.69 7.15
CA PHE A 9 -12.97 15.74 7.44
C PHE A 9 -11.61 16.38 7.13
N ILE A 10 -10.73 16.53 8.14
CA ILE A 10 -9.47 17.28 7.99
C ILE A 10 -8.26 16.39 8.29
N CYS A 11 -8.33 15.56 9.33
CA CYS A 11 -7.16 14.85 9.84
C CYS A 11 -7.50 13.44 10.35
N LYS A 12 -6.47 12.73 10.83
CA LYS A 12 -6.62 11.36 11.32
C LYS A 12 -7.49 11.24 12.57
N ALA A 13 -7.52 12.26 13.43
CA ALA A 13 -8.44 12.29 14.56
C ALA A 13 -9.91 12.24 14.09
N ASP A 14 -10.25 12.89 12.96
CA ASP A 14 -11.59 12.83 12.40
C ASP A 14 -11.93 11.42 11.88
N GLN A 15 -10.93 10.68 11.37
CA GLN A 15 -11.11 9.28 11.00
C GLN A 15 -11.42 8.43 12.22
N VAL A 16 -10.61 8.53 13.28
CA VAL A 16 -10.83 7.75 14.50
C VAL A 16 -12.19 8.06 15.12
N GLU A 17 -12.56 9.34 15.22
CA GLU A 17 -13.88 9.74 15.73
C GLU A 17 -15.02 9.22 14.86
N PHE A 18 -14.85 9.20 13.54
CA PHE A 18 -15.86 8.65 12.64
C PHE A 18 -16.10 7.17 12.91
N TYR A 19 -15.04 6.35 13.00
CA TYR A 19 -15.17 4.92 13.27
C TYR A 19 -15.82 4.68 14.64
N TYR A 20 -15.41 5.43 15.66
CA TYR A 20 -16.02 5.36 16.99
C TYR A 20 -17.52 5.70 16.96
N LYS A 21 -17.91 6.83 16.35
CA LYS A 21 -19.32 7.24 16.22
C LYS A 21 -20.17 6.30 15.38
N ALA A 22 -19.56 5.63 14.41
CA ALA A 22 -20.22 4.61 13.60
C ALA A 22 -20.38 3.26 14.35
N GLY A 23 -19.87 3.15 15.58
CA GLY A 23 -20.03 1.97 16.43
C GLY A 23 -18.98 0.88 16.22
N TYR A 24 -17.87 1.18 15.53
CA TYR A 24 -16.75 0.26 15.40
C TYR A 24 -15.88 0.28 16.66
N ASP A 25 -15.37 -0.89 17.02
CA ASP A 25 -14.37 -1.10 18.07
C ASP A 25 -12.93 -1.06 17.52
N TYR A 26 -12.76 -0.78 16.23
CA TYR A 26 -11.45 -0.60 15.62
C TYR A 26 -11.43 0.46 14.52
N VAL A 27 -10.22 0.92 14.17
CA VAL A 27 -9.97 1.75 13.00
C VAL A 27 -8.88 1.12 12.11
N PRO A 28 -9.09 1.04 10.79
CA PRO A 28 -8.06 0.56 9.87
C PRO A 28 -7.00 1.64 9.64
N VAL A 29 -5.75 1.22 9.62
CA VAL A 29 -4.57 2.08 9.41
C VAL A 29 -3.63 1.45 8.39
N TRP A 30 -2.94 2.28 7.61
CA TRP A 30 -2.03 1.80 6.57
C TRP A 30 -0.61 2.34 6.78
N PRO A 31 0.44 1.51 6.62
CA PRO A 31 1.77 2.04 6.37
C PRO A 31 1.81 2.72 5.00
N ARG A 32 2.75 3.66 4.82
CA ARG A 32 2.92 4.35 3.54
C ARG A 32 4.20 3.91 2.84
N TYR A 33 4.02 3.53 1.57
CA TYR A 33 5.08 3.16 0.65
C TYR A 33 5.23 4.25 -0.41
N LYS A 34 6.39 4.91 -0.45
CA LYS A 34 6.68 5.89 -1.49
C LYS A 34 7.35 5.22 -2.69
N MET A 35 6.57 4.43 -3.41
CA MET A 35 6.99 3.76 -4.65
C MET A 35 6.54 4.55 -5.86
N GLU A 36 7.35 4.56 -6.91
CA GLU A 36 6.88 4.95 -8.23
C GLU A 36 5.97 3.84 -8.77
N LYS A 37 4.76 4.22 -9.20
CA LYS A 37 3.71 3.32 -9.65
C LYS A 37 3.05 3.91 -10.89
N GLY A 38 2.58 3.04 -11.78
CA GLY A 38 1.74 3.40 -12.91
C GLY A 38 0.33 3.79 -12.47
N ASN A 39 -0.46 4.27 -13.43
CA ASN A 39 -1.83 4.70 -13.19
C ASN A 39 -2.82 3.58 -13.55
N LEU A 40 -3.44 2.98 -12.52
CA LEU A 40 -4.43 1.92 -12.71
C LEU A 40 -5.79 2.40 -13.28
N LYS A 41 -6.04 3.72 -13.31
CA LYS A 41 -7.26 4.30 -13.92
C LYS A 41 -7.03 4.73 -15.37
N ASP A 42 -5.90 5.41 -15.62
CA ASP A 42 -5.48 5.81 -16.96
C ASP A 42 -4.34 4.91 -17.42
N THR A 43 -4.72 3.77 -17.99
CA THR A 43 -3.77 2.73 -18.42
C THR A 43 -3.02 3.09 -19.71
N THR A 44 -3.21 4.30 -20.25
CA THR A 44 -2.42 4.82 -21.37
C THR A 44 -1.07 5.39 -20.92
N LEU A 45 -0.95 5.72 -19.63
CA LEU A 45 0.28 6.17 -19.01
C LEU A 45 1.26 5.01 -18.84
N PRO A 46 2.58 5.29 -18.89
CA PRO A 46 3.59 4.24 -18.77
C PRO A 46 3.57 3.60 -17.38
N TYR A 47 3.90 2.31 -17.36
CA TYR A 47 4.18 1.56 -16.15
C TYR A 47 5.68 1.52 -15.86
N PRO A 48 6.11 1.49 -14.58
CA PRO A 48 7.52 1.54 -14.23
C PRO A 48 8.38 0.37 -14.72
N ILE A 49 7.80 -0.82 -14.87
CA ILE A 49 8.52 -2.03 -15.25
C ILE A 49 7.84 -2.63 -16.49
N THR A 50 8.56 -2.67 -17.61
CA THR A 50 8.11 -3.27 -18.86
C THR A 50 8.99 -4.42 -19.32
N ASP A 51 10.22 -4.48 -18.82
CA ASP A 51 11.29 -5.38 -19.25
C ASP A 51 12.40 -5.46 -18.17
N TRP A 52 13.45 -6.23 -18.43
CA TRP A 52 14.61 -6.35 -17.53
C TRP A 52 15.38 -5.03 -17.35
N GLU A 53 15.47 -4.19 -18.38
CA GLU A 53 16.23 -2.93 -18.29
C GLU A 53 15.55 -1.95 -17.32
N SER A 54 14.24 -1.78 -17.45
CA SER A 54 13.40 -1.01 -16.53
C SER A 54 13.39 -1.61 -15.12
N PHE A 55 13.36 -2.95 -14.99
CA PHE A 55 13.48 -3.63 -13.69
C PHE A 55 14.77 -3.27 -12.95
N TYR A 56 15.92 -3.28 -13.63
CA TYR A 56 17.22 -2.95 -13.00
C TYR A 56 17.36 -1.46 -12.69
N LYS A 57 16.71 -0.59 -13.47
CA LYS A 57 16.68 0.85 -13.21
C LYS A 57 15.70 1.23 -12.10
N TYR A 58 14.68 0.40 -11.86
CA TYR A 58 13.65 0.67 -10.88
C TYR A 58 14.24 0.79 -9.46
N ARG A 59 13.92 1.89 -8.77
CA ARG A 59 14.35 2.11 -7.38
C ARG A 59 13.43 1.36 -6.43
N TRP A 60 13.84 0.16 -6.05
CA TRP A 60 13.20 -0.60 -4.99
C TRP A 60 13.33 0.11 -3.64
N LEU A 61 12.22 0.20 -2.90
CA LEU A 61 12.21 0.72 -1.53
C LEU A 61 13.02 -0.20 -0.61
N LYS A 62 13.68 0.39 0.39
CA LYS A 62 14.24 -0.36 1.49
C LYS A 62 13.26 -0.43 2.67
N PRO A 63 13.35 -1.46 3.53
CA PRO A 63 12.45 -1.61 4.68
C PRO A 63 12.40 -0.40 5.63
N ASP A 64 13.53 0.29 5.81
CA ASP A 64 13.66 1.48 6.66
C ASP A 64 13.02 2.75 6.06
N GLU A 65 12.62 2.71 4.78
CA GLU A 65 11.94 3.81 4.10
C GLU A 65 10.40 3.73 4.21
N ILE A 66 9.88 2.67 4.84
CA ILE A 66 8.44 2.48 5.06
C ILE A 66 8.00 3.39 6.23
N SER A 67 6.98 4.21 5.99
CA SER A 67 6.47 5.11 7.02
C SER A 67 5.29 4.51 7.78
N TYR A 68 5.44 4.40 9.10
CA TYR A 68 4.37 4.00 10.02
C TYR A 68 3.65 5.19 10.67
N LYS A 69 3.90 6.40 10.19
CA LYS A 69 3.39 7.65 10.79
C LYS A 69 1.87 7.64 10.97
N GLU A 70 1.13 7.07 10.02
CA GLU A 70 -0.32 6.97 10.13
C GLU A 70 -0.77 6.11 11.31
N ILE A 71 -0.07 5.01 11.57
CA ILE A 71 -0.32 4.15 12.73
C ILE A 71 -0.01 4.92 14.01
N GLU A 72 1.15 5.60 14.05
CA GLU A 72 1.60 6.39 15.21
C GLU A 72 0.63 7.55 15.53
N ASP A 73 0.18 8.27 14.51
CA ASP A 73 -0.77 9.38 14.66
C ASP A 73 -2.12 8.86 15.17
N SER A 74 -2.61 7.72 14.64
CA SER A 74 -3.85 7.10 15.10
C SER A 74 -3.76 6.57 16.53
N CYS A 75 -2.63 5.98 16.94
CA CYS A 75 -2.40 5.54 18.32
C CYS A 75 -2.57 6.68 19.33
N ARG A 76 -2.13 7.90 18.99
CA ARG A 76 -2.15 9.06 19.91
C ARG A 76 -3.56 9.58 20.21
N VAL A 77 -4.53 9.25 19.36
CA VAL A 77 -5.90 9.76 19.44
C VAL A 77 -6.93 8.64 19.57
N LEU A 78 -6.48 7.40 19.77
CA LEU A 78 -7.34 6.22 19.87
C LEU A 78 -8.09 6.23 21.21
N PRO A 79 -9.43 6.17 21.22
CA PRO A 79 -10.22 6.05 22.44
C PRO A 79 -9.94 4.75 23.19
N ASP A 80 -10.12 4.79 24.51
CA ASP A 80 -10.01 3.60 25.35
C ASP A 80 -10.96 2.50 24.86
N GLY A 81 -10.43 1.27 24.79
CA GLY A 81 -11.17 0.10 24.33
C GLY A 81 -11.24 -0.08 22.81
N MET A 82 -10.77 0.88 22.00
CA MET A 82 -10.63 0.69 20.56
C MET A 82 -9.29 0.05 20.19
N MET A 83 -9.26 -0.67 19.06
CA MET A 83 -8.06 -1.26 18.49
C MET A 83 -7.67 -0.64 17.13
N LEU A 84 -6.41 -0.80 16.74
CA LEU A 84 -5.96 -0.54 15.38
C LEU A 84 -5.85 -1.86 14.62
N ILE A 85 -6.33 -1.87 13.37
CA ILE A 85 -6.04 -2.96 12.43
C ILE A 85 -5.15 -2.41 11.33
N ALA A 86 -3.88 -2.80 11.35
CA ALA A 86 -2.95 -2.47 10.28
C ALA A 86 -3.29 -3.27 9.03
N GLN A 87 -3.54 -2.58 7.93
CA GLN A 87 -3.86 -3.15 6.63
C GLN A 87 -2.83 -2.73 5.61
N ASP A 88 -2.82 -3.43 4.49
CA ASP A 88 -1.97 -3.13 3.34
C ASP A 88 -2.66 -3.57 2.05
N GLY A 89 -2.22 -3.05 0.92
CA GLY A 89 -2.52 -3.66 -0.37
C GLY A 89 -1.87 -5.03 -0.47
N GLY A 90 -2.42 -5.90 -1.31
CA GLY A 90 -1.81 -7.19 -1.59
C GLY A 90 -0.58 -7.08 -2.51
N PRO A 91 0.24 -8.14 -2.56
CA PRO A 91 1.38 -8.19 -3.46
C PRO A 91 0.96 -8.09 -4.92
N PHE A 92 -0.22 -8.60 -5.27
CA PHE A 92 -0.74 -8.55 -6.64
C PHE A 92 -1.04 -7.12 -7.09
N GLU A 93 -1.71 -6.31 -6.29
CA GLU A 93 -2.01 -4.91 -6.61
C GLU A 93 -0.74 -4.09 -6.74
N THR A 94 0.30 -4.42 -5.96
CA THR A 94 1.61 -3.81 -6.13
C THR A 94 2.24 -4.22 -7.46
N MET A 95 2.20 -5.49 -7.83
CA MET A 95 2.69 -5.96 -9.13
C MET A 95 1.93 -5.32 -10.30
N GLU A 96 0.60 -5.25 -10.21
CA GLU A 96 -0.24 -4.59 -11.21
C GLU A 96 0.13 -3.12 -11.37
N ALA A 97 0.35 -2.41 -10.26
CA ALA A 97 0.78 -1.01 -10.29
C ALA A 97 2.20 -0.81 -10.86
N LEU A 98 3.05 -1.84 -10.86
CA LEU A 98 4.42 -1.77 -11.40
C LEU A 98 4.51 -2.16 -12.87
N LEU A 99 3.74 -3.17 -13.29
CA LEU A 99 3.83 -3.78 -14.61
C LEU A 99 2.69 -3.35 -15.52
N GLY A 100 1.51 -3.07 -14.96
CA GLY A 100 0.25 -2.98 -15.68
C GLY A 100 -0.35 -4.35 -15.95
N TYR A 101 -1.68 -4.48 -15.83
CA TYR A 101 -2.36 -5.77 -15.91
C TYR A 101 -2.12 -6.51 -17.25
N SER A 102 -2.29 -5.82 -18.38
CA SER A 102 -2.09 -6.43 -19.70
C SER A 102 -0.65 -6.90 -19.91
N ASN A 103 0.33 -6.08 -19.53
CA ASN A 103 1.74 -6.43 -19.67
C ASN A 103 2.11 -7.61 -18.77
N LEU A 104 1.60 -7.64 -17.54
CA LEU A 104 1.74 -8.77 -16.63
C LEU A 104 1.21 -10.06 -17.27
N CYS A 105 0.04 -10.03 -17.93
CA CYS A 105 -0.51 -11.19 -18.63
C CYS A 105 0.37 -11.68 -19.79
N TYR A 106 0.95 -10.77 -20.58
CA TYR A 106 1.85 -11.16 -21.67
C TYR A 106 3.18 -11.72 -21.14
N LEU A 107 3.78 -11.05 -20.15
CA LEU A 107 5.04 -11.49 -19.55
C LEU A 107 4.92 -12.84 -18.83
N LEU A 108 3.76 -13.18 -18.26
CA LEU A 108 3.53 -14.52 -17.71
C LEU A 108 3.72 -15.65 -18.74
N SER A 109 3.44 -15.37 -20.01
CA SER A 109 3.68 -16.30 -21.12
C SER A 109 5.11 -16.18 -21.66
N ASP A 110 5.54 -14.95 -21.91
CA ASP A 110 6.72 -14.68 -22.74
C ASP A 110 8.03 -14.62 -21.94
N ASP A 111 7.98 -14.12 -20.70
CA ASP A 111 9.12 -14.00 -19.79
C ASP A 111 8.70 -14.17 -18.31
N PRO A 112 8.35 -15.39 -17.89
CA PRO A 112 7.91 -15.66 -16.52
C PRO A 112 9.01 -15.41 -15.48
N ASP A 113 10.29 -15.39 -15.87
CA ASP A 113 11.41 -15.13 -14.97
C ASP A 113 11.43 -13.67 -14.51
N LEU A 114 11.07 -12.72 -15.38
CA LEU A 114 10.90 -11.32 -14.99
C LEU A 114 9.78 -11.16 -13.96
N ILE A 115 8.64 -11.84 -14.17
CA ILE A 115 7.51 -11.81 -13.22
C ILE A 115 7.94 -12.37 -11.87
N LYS A 116 8.70 -13.47 -11.87
CA LYS A 116 9.25 -14.06 -10.65
C LYS A 116 10.18 -13.09 -9.92
N ALA A 117 11.08 -12.43 -10.63
CA ALA A 117 12.00 -11.45 -10.03
C ALA A 117 11.27 -10.24 -9.42
N VAL A 118 10.25 -9.73 -10.10
CA VAL A 118 9.38 -8.67 -9.56
C VAL A 118 8.64 -9.16 -8.32
N ALA A 119 8.06 -10.37 -8.36
CA ALA A 119 7.36 -10.94 -7.23
C ALA A 119 8.29 -11.10 -6.02
N GLU A 120 9.51 -11.61 -6.21
CA GLU A 120 10.52 -11.74 -5.14
C GLU A 120 10.82 -10.40 -4.48
N LYS A 121 11.04 -9.34 -5.27
CA LYS A 121 11.27 -8.00 -4.74
C LYS A 121 10.06 -7.45 -3.98
N VAL A 122 8.85 -7.66 -4.49
CA VAL A 122 7.62 -7.28 -3.81
C VAL A 122 7.49 -8.06 -2.50
N PHE A 123 7.69 -9.38 -2.51
CA PHE A 123 7.61 -10.21 -1.30
C PHE A 123 8.67 -9.84 -0.26
N GLU A 124 9.90 -9.46 -0.65
CA GLU A 124 10.91 -8.95 0.28
C GLU A 124 10.40 -7.73 1.08
N LEU A 125 9.66 -6.82 0.43
CA LEU A 125 9.05 -5.66 1.09
C LEU A 125 7.99 -6.08 2.12
N TYR A 126 7.16 -7.08 1.81
CA TYR A 126 6.14 -7.58 2.73
C TYR A 126 6.71 -8.49 3.82
N HIS A 127 7.71 -9.31 3.52
CA HIS A 127 8.26 -10.31 4.44
C HIS A 127 9.11 -9.69 5.54
N THR A 128 9.89 -8.65 5.21
CA THR A 128 10.70 -7.94 6.20
C THR A 128 9.83 -7.41 7.36
N ARG A 129 8.54 -7.19 7.12
CA ARG A 129 7.55 -6.76 8.14
C ARG A 129 7.22 -7.80 9.21
N LEU A 130 7.41 -9.10 8.96
CA LEU A 130 7.03 -10.17 9.90
C LEU A 130 8.11 -10.49 10.95
N LEU A 131 9.37 -10.17 10.66
CA LEU A 131 10.52 -10.57 11.49
C LEU A 131 11.10 -9.45 12.38
N TYR A 132 10.74 -8.19 12.15
CA TYR A 132 11.16 -7.06 12.99
C TYR A 132 10.12 -6.71 14.06
N ARG A 133 9.64 -7.73 14.78
CA ARG A 133 8.90 -7.59 16.05
C ARG A 133 9.82 -7.84 17.22
#